data_AF-G3GDW3-F1
#
_entry.id   AF-G3GDW3-F1
#
_cell.length_a   1.000
_cell.length_b   1.000
_cell.length_c   1.000
_cell.angle_alpha   90.00
_cell.angle_beta   90.00
_cell.angle_gamma   90.00
#
_symmetry.space_group_name_H-M   'P 1'
#
loop_
_entity.id
_entity.type
_entity.pdbx_description
1 polymer ?
#
loop_
_entity_poly.entity_id
_entity_poly.type
_entity_poly.pdbx_seq_one_letter_code
_entity_poly.pdbx_strand_id
1 'polypeptide(L)'
;ILRAINPENGFFGVAPGTSMHTNPVAMKTVLSNTVFTNVAKTSDGGVFWEGLEKETANDVTITSWLGDTNWSKESGKPAAHPNS
;
A
#
# COMPACT_ATOMS: atom_id res chain seq x y z
N ILE A 1 31.70 7.29 -23.78
CA ILE A 1 30.91 6.13 -23.25
C ILE A 1 30.19 6.62 -22.00
N LEU A 2 28.88 6.41 -21.90
CA LEU A 2 28.10 6.72 -20.70
C LEU A 2 27.84 5.42 -19.93
N ARG A 3 28.20 5.38 -18.65
CA ARG A 3 27.93 4.26 -17.74
C ARG A 3 27.08 4.76 -16.58
N ALA A 4 26.03 4.02 -16.24
CA ALA A 4 25.13 4.32 -15.14
C ALA A 4 25.06 3.12 -14.19
N ILE A 5 24.89 3.40 -12.90
CA ILE A 5 24.65 2.43 -11.84
C ILE A 5 23.55 2.96 -10.93
N ASN A 6 22.83 2.07 -10.26
CA ASN A 6 21.97 2.41 -9.12
C ASN A 6 22.76 2.15 -7.82
N PRO A 7 23.02 3.15 -6.97
CA PRO A 7 23.67 2.92 -5.67
C PRO A 7 22.73 2.31 -4.62
N GLU A 8 21.42 2.20 -4.89
CA GLU A 8 20.44 1.62 -3.96
C GLU A 8 20.45 0.09 -3.99
N ASN A 9 19.98 -0.50 -2.89
CA ASN A 9 19.78 -1.94 -2.76
C ASN A 9 18.33 -2.30 -2.41
N GLY A 10 17.39 -1.44 -2.80
CA GLY A 10 15.97 -1.59 -2.52
C GLY A 10 15.15 -0.50 -3.21
N PHE A 11 13.86 -0.47 -2.89
CA PHE A 11 12.93 0.53 -3.40
C PHE A 11 12.18 1.17 -2.23
N PHE A 12 12.20 2.49 -2.15
CA PHE A 12 11.37 3.27 -1.22
C PHE A 12 10.26 3.97 -2.02
N GLY A 13 9.28 3.15 -2.42
CA GLY A 13 8.21 3.57 -3.32
C GLY A 13 6.98 4.08 -2.58
N VAL A 14 6.20 4.94 -3.25
CA VAL A 14 4.88 5.36 -2.80
C VAL A 14 3.87 4.23 -3.03
N ALA A 15 3.15 3.85 -1.99
CA ALA A 15 2.15 2.80 -2.02
C ALA A 15 0.83 3.27 -2.66
N PRO A 16 0.17 4.38 -2.24
CA PRO A 16 -1.08 4.85 -2.85
C PRO A 16 -1.02 4.94 -4.39
N GLY A 17 -2.01 4.35 -5.06
CA GLY A 17 -2.05 4.24 -6.53
C GLY A 17 -1.29 3.04 -7.12
N THR A 18 -0.51 2.30 -6.34
CA THR A 18 0.09 1.02 -6.74
C THR A 18 -0.95 -0.10 -6.66
N SER A 19 -1.19 -0.81 -7.75
CA SER A 19 -2.14 -1.93 -7.79
C SER A 19 -1.70 -2.99 -8.79
N MET A 20 -2.44 -4.10 -8.89
CA MET A 20 -2.15 -5.12 -9.89
C MET A 20 -2.36 -4.61 -11.32
N HIS A 21 -3.15 -3.55 -11.50
CA HIS A 21 -3.34 -2.89 -12.79
C HIS A 21 -2.20 -1.93 -13.13
N THR A 22 -1.77 -1.10 -12.17
CA THR A 22 -0.81 -0.02 -12.44
C THR A 22 0.65 -0.48 -12.35
N ASN A 23 0.98 -1.35 -11.39
CA ASN A 23 2.34 -1.87 -11.21
C ASN A 23 2.35 -3.29 -10.60
N PRO A 24 2.04 -4.32 -11.41
CA PRO A 24 2.01 -5.70 -10.94
C PRO A 24 3.36 -6.23 -10.47
N VAL A 25 4.48 -5.64 -10.91
CA VAL A 25 5.83 -6.04 -10.46
C VAL A 25 6.07 -5.54 -9.04
N ALA A 26 5.75 -4.28 -8.73
CA ALA A 26 5.84 -3.76 -7.37
C ALA A 26 4.94 -4.56 -6.41
N MET A 27 3.69 -4.83 -6.80
CA MET A 27 2.79 -5.65 -5.98
C MET A 27 3.38 -7.01 -5.62
N LYS A 28 4.00 -7.71 -6.57
CA LYS A 28 4.65 -9.00 -6.29
C LYS A 28 5.89 -8.87 -5.40
N THR A 29 6.67 -7.80 -5.57
CA THR A 29 7.88 -7.54 -4.77
C THR A 29 7.54 -7.30 -3.30
N VAL A 30 6.48 -6.54 -3.01
CA VAL A 30 6.18 -6.08 -1.64
C VAL A 30 5.49 -7.14 -0.75
N LEU A 31 5.13 -8.32 -1.29
CA LEU A 31 4.44 -9.38 -0.53
C LEU A 31 5.32 -10.08 0.52
N SER A 32 6.64 -9.91 0.47
CA SER A 32 7.56 -10.51 1.44
C SER A 32 8.74 -9.60 1.71
N ASN A 33 9.34 -9.72 2.90
CA ASN A 33 10.54 -8.98 3.32
C ASN A 33 10.45 -7.46 3.12
N THR A 34 9.25 -6.89 3.26
CA THR A 34 8.95 -5.47 3.04
C THR A 34 8.45 -4.83 4.31
N VAL A 35 8.90 -3.60 4.59
CA VAL A 35 8.40 -2.77 5.68
C VAL A 35 7.51 -1.69 5.08
N PHE A 36 6.25 -1.67 5.51
CA PHE A 36 5.29 -0.63 5.12
C PHE A 36 5.23 0.46 6.20
N THR A 37 5.08 1.72 5.79
CA THR A 37 4.99 2.87 6.71
C THR A 37 3.74 3.67 6.40
N ASN A 38 2.89 3.95 7.40
CA ASN A 38 1.68 4.76 7.26
C ASN A 38 0.64 4.27 6.21
N VAL A 39 0.62 2.97 5.90
CA VAL A 39 -0.47 2.33 5.14
C VAL A 39 -1.58 1.88 6.10
N ALA A 40 -2.77 1.58 5.58
CA ALA A 40 -3.81 0.93 6.35
C ALA A 40 -3.55 -0.57 6.51
N LYS A 41 -4.18 -1.17 7.51
CA LYS A 41 -4.09 -2.60 7.83
C LYS A 41 -5.47 -3.24 7.70
N THR A 42 -5.55 -4.40 7.05
CA THR A 42 -6.78 -5.20 6.99
C THR A 42 -6.86 -6.19 8.16
N SER A 43 -8.07 -6.61 8.55
CA SER A 43 -8.31 -7.49 9.70
C SER A 43 -7.68 -8.88 9.57
N ASP A 44 -7.43 -9.35 8.36
CA ASP A 44 -6.75 -10.61 8.04
C ASP A 44 -5.21 -10.50 8.07
N GLY A 45 -4.67 -9.31 8.38
CA GLY A 45 -3.24 -9.07 8.51
C GLY A 45 -2.57 -8.53 7.24
N GLY A 46 -3.33 -8.23 6.19
CA GLY A 46 -2.84 -7.55 4.99
C GLY A 46 -2.69 -6.03 5.15
N VAL A 47 -2.44 -5.38 4.01
CA VAL A 47 -2.28 -3.93 3.88
C VAL A 47 -3.32 -3.36 2.92
N PHE A 48 -3.65 -2.09 3.11
CA PHE A 48 -4.58 -1.37 2.25
C PHE A 48 -4.10 0.07 2.01
N TRP A 49 -4.39 0.58 0.82
CA TRP A 49 -4.28 1.99 0.44
C TRP A 49 -5.25 2.28 -0.71
N GLU A 50 -5.48 3.55 -0.98
CA GLU A 50 -6.34 4.02 -2.06
C GLU A 50 -5.88 3.46 -3.41
N GLY A 51 -6.78 2.78 -4.12
CA GLY A 51 -6.52 2.10 -5.38
C GLY A 51 -6.49 0.57 -5.31
N LEU A 52 -6.58 -0.02 -4.10
CA LEU A 52 -6.67 -1.48 -3.89
C LEU A 52 -8.12 -1.99 -3.70
N GLU A 53 -9.13 -1.16 -3.95
CA GLU A 53 -10.53 -1.48 -3.67
C GLU A 53 -11.05 -2.70 -4.43
N LYS A 54 -10.42 -3.06 -5.55
CA LYS A 54 -10.82 -4.23 -6.36
C LYS A 54 -10.10 -5.50 -5.94
N GLU A 55 -8.92 -5.36 -5.34
CA GLU A 55 -8.08 -6.46 -4.86
C GLU A 55 -8.37 -6.83 -3.40
N THR A 56 -8.98 -5.92 -2.64
CA THR A 56 -9.30 -6.14 -1.23
C THR A 56 -10.62 -6.89 -1.09
N ALA A 57 -10.63 -7.92 -0.23
CA ALA A 57 -11.84 -8.68 0.03
C ALA A 57 -12.93 -7.81 0.70
N ASN A 58 -14.20 -8.08 0.41
CA ASN A 58 -15.31 -7.28 0.94
C ASN A 58 -15.66 -7.60 2.41
N ASP A 59 -15.11 -8.68 2.94
CA ASP A 59 -15.39 -9.22 4.28
C ASP A 59 -14.31 -8.87 5.32
N VAL A 60 -13.33 -8.04 4.95
CA VAL A 60 -12.31 -7.54 5.88
C VAL A 60 -12.61 -6.11 6.34
N THR A 61 -12.28 -5.81 7.59
CA THR A 61 -12.33 -4.43 8.12
C THR A 61 -10.96 -3.77 7.95
N ILE A 62 -10.95 -2.45 7.79
CA ILE A 62 -9.73 -1.67 7.56
C ILE A 62 -9.46 -0.77 8.77
N THR A 63 -8.24 -0.86 9.30
CA THR A 63 -7.70 0.10 10.27
C THR A 63 -6.83 1.11 9.53
N SER A 64 -7.17 2.39 9.59
CA SER A 64 -6.39 3.45 8.91
C SER A 64 -5.00 3.63 9.53
N TRP A 65 -4.13 4.34 8.81
CA TRP A 65 -2.79 4.70 9.25
C TRP A 65 -2.75 5.54 10.54
N LEU A 66 -3.86 6.21 10.87
CA LEU A 66 -4.03 6.95 12.13
C LEU A 66 -4.57 6.09 13.28
N GLY A 67 -4.81 4.80 13.04
CA GLY A 67 -5.33 3.87 14.03
C GLY A 67 -6.87 3.85 14.15
N ASP A 68 -7.60 4.49 13.22
CA ASP A 68 -9.07 4.39 13.18
C ASP A 68 -9.47 2.99 12.69
N THR A 69 -9.98 2.16 13.61
CA THR A 69 -10.37 0.76 13.37
C THR A 69 -11.70 0.60 12.64
N ASN A 70 -12.49 1.67 12.51
CA ASN A 70 -13.77 1.68 11.82
C ASN A 70 -13.69 2.48 10.51
N TRP A 71 -12.52 2.51 9.87
CA TRP A 71 -12.36 3.26 8.63
C TRP A 71 -13.29 2.68 7.56
N SER A 72 -13.97 3.58 6.86
CA SER A 72 -14.78 3.26 5.69
C SER A 72 -14.58 4.34 4.62
N LYS A 73 -14.92 4.02 3.37
CA LYS A 73 -14.78 4.96 2.24
C LYS A 73 -15.66 6.20 2.42
N GLU A 74 -16.76 6.05 3.13
CA GLU A 74 -17.72 7.11 3.45
C GLU A 74 -17.17 8.11 4.47
N SER A 75 -16.10 7.77 5.20
CA SER A 75 -15.48 8.67 6.18
C SER A 75 -14.88 9.95 5.58
N GLY A 76 -14.65 9.97 4.25
CA GLY A 76 -14.04 11.09 3.53
C GLY A 76 -12.56 11.34 3.88
N LYS A 77 -11.95 10.47 4.68
CA LYS A 77 -10.53 10.52 5.05
C LYS A 77 -9.78 9.37 4.37
N PRO A 78 -8.52 9.57 3.95
CA PRO A 78 -7.76 8.49 3.37
C PRO A 78 -7.40 7.44 4.45
N ALA A 79 -7.45 6.17 4.07
CA ALA A 79 -7.03 5.03 4.87
C ALA A 79 -5.51 5.01 5.04
N ALA A 80 -4.76 5.36 4.00
CA ALA A 80 -3.31 5.45 4.02
C ALA A 80 -2.84 6.91 3.90
N HIS A 81 -1.64 7.23 4.39
CA HIS A 81 -1.08 8.56 4.15
C HIS A 81 -0.80 8.71 2.63
N PRO A 82 -1.05 9.87 1.98
CA PRO A 82 -0.90 10.01 0.52
C PRO A 82 0.50 9.73 -0.03
N ASN A 83 1.53 9.77 0.83
CA ASN A 83 2.92 9.44 0.52
C ASN A 83 3.44 8.31 1.43
N SER A 84 2.54 7.40 1.84
CA SER A 84 2.91 6.11 2.42
C SER A 84 3.52 5.18 1.39
#